data_AF-A0AA41ZEN9-F1
#
_entry.id   AF-A0AA41ZEN9-F1
#
_cell.length_a   1.000
_cell.length_b   1.000
_cell.length_c   1.000
_cell.angle_alpha   90.00
_cell.angle_beta   90.00
_cell.angle_gamma   90.00
#
_symmetry.space_group_name_H-M   'P 1'
#
loop_
_entity.id
_entity.type
_entity.pdbx_description
1 polymer ?
#
loop_
_entity_poly.entity_id
_entity_poly.type
_entity_poly.pdbx_seq_one_letter_code
_entity_poly.pdbx_strand_id
1 'polypeptide(L)'
;MLTSASVTGPTGTVWNTTADSFYNLFIRHPTDQGYVNSNDNFSGISLGGLATDGDFQITGDGWPTGASAHYTNSDPYYNLTLVLTEAGKSLTLTGKYTPGTQEFVGLTGSGILNGVKYTLDSFDWTRGTTNLVGGYTYAGRIGQTGGSARDYQGTFSLSSGGVPEPATWGLMILGFGGVAGAMRRRRSTTLATA
;
A
#
# COMPACT_ATOMS: atom_id res chain seq x y z
N MET A 1 6.72 -4.38 -5.55
CA MET A 1 5.34 -4.92 -5.62
C MET A 1 4.77 -4.95 -4.21
N LEU A 2 3.48 -4.68 -4.02
CA LEU A 2 2.78 -5.05 -2.80
C LEU A 2 2.60 -6.57 -2.81
N THR A 3 3.22 -7.29 -1.87
CA THR A 3 3.25 -8.76 -1.87
C THR A 3 2.37 -9.39 -0.80
N SER A 4 2.06 -8.66 0.26
CA SER A 4 1.03 -9.08 1.22
C SER A 4 0.48 -7.90 2.00
N ALA A 5 -0.70 -8.10 2.57
CA ALA A 5 -1.24 -7.21 3.58
C ALA A 5 -1.96 -8.00 4.69
N SER A 6 -2.10 -7.35 5.83
CA SER A 6 -2.95 -7.82 6.91
C SER A 6 -3.60 -6.67 7.66
N VAL A 7 -4.83 -6.88 8.13
CA VAL A 7 -5.52 -5.98 9.06
C VAL A 7 -5.73 -6.72 10.36
N THR A 8 -5.33 -6.12 11.48
CA THR A 8 -5.42 -6.76 12.81
C THR A 8 -6.11 -5.86 13.82
N GLY A 9 -6.90 -6.45 14.71
CA GLY A 9 -7.52 -5.79 15.85
C GLY A 9 -7.02 -6.33 17.20
N PRO A 10 -7.08 -5.53 18.27
CA PRO A 10 -6.65 -5.91 19.62
C PRO A 10 -7.38 -7.12 20.22
N THR A 11 -8.56 -7.49 19.74
CA THR A 11 -9.31 -8.66 20.23
C THR A 11 -8.89 -9.97 19.57
N GLY A 12 -7.87 -9.95 18.69
CA GLY A 12 -7.37 -11.12 17.97
C GLY A 12 -8.00 -11.32 16.59
N THR A 13 -8.72 -10.33 16.07
CA THR A 13 -9.19 -10.32 14.68
C THR A 13 -8.01 -10.13 13.73
N VAL A 14 -7.89 -10.98 12.71
CA VAL A 14 -6.75 -10.98 11.78
C VAL A 14 -7.25 -11.31 10.37
N TRP A 15 -7.37 -10.30 9.51
CA TRP A 15 -7.53 -10.48 8.08
C TRP A 15 -6.16 -10.50 7.41
N ASN A 16 -5.93 -11.39 6.45
CA ASN A 16 -4.66 -11.42 5.74
C ASN A 16 -4.80 -11.95 4.30
N THR A 17 -3.84 -11.60 3.45
CA THR A 17 -3.82 -12.00 2.03
C THR A 17 -3.06 -13.31 1.76
N THR A 18 -2.50 -13.95 2.80
CA THR A 18 -1.48 -15.01 2.65
C THR A 18 -1.93 -16.38 3.16
N ALA A 19 -3.06 -16.45 3.84
CA ALA A 19 -3.59 -17.65 4.45
C ALA A 19 -5.10 -17.72 4.25
N ASP A 20 -5.53 -18.71 3.49
CA ASP A 20 -6.94 -19.02 3.23
C ASP A 20 -7.60 -19.46 4.55
N SER A 21 -8.56 -18.68 5.03
CA SER A 21 -9.26 -18.92 6.29
C SER A 21 -10.66 -18.31 6.30
N PHE A 22 -11.26 -18.09 7.47
CA PHE A 22 -12.50 -17.31 7.60
C PHE A 22 -12.25 -15.80 7.72
N TYR A 23 -10.98 -15.36 7.67
CA TYR A 23 -10.56 -13.96 7.74
C TYR A 23 -9.53 -13.66 6.65
N ASN A 24 -10.01 -13.67 5.43
CA ASN A 24 -9.28 -13.31 4.24
C ASN A 24 -9.34 -11.81 3.97
N LEU A 25 -8.25 -11.31 3.42
CA LEU A 25 -8.13 -9.93 3.00
C LEU A 25 -8.05 -9.86 1.48
N PHE A 26 -8.94 -9.07 0.92
CA PHE A 26 -9.07 -8.84 -0.51
C PHE A 26 -8.58 -7.43 -0.80
N ILE A 27 -7.62 -7.28 -1.74
CA ILE A 27 -7.11 -5.97 -2.19
C ILE A 27 -7.25 -5.83 -3.70
N ARG A 28 -7.73 -4.66 -4.14
CA ARG A 28 -7.86 -4.30 -5.56
C ARG A 28 -7.16 -2.99 -5.85
N HIS A 29 -6.46 -2.94 -6.99
CA HIS A 29 -5.94 -1.69 -7.53
C HIS A 29 -7.07 -0.91 -8.23
N PRO A 30 -7.12 0.43 -8.11
CA PRO A 30 -8.22 1.24 -8.62
C PRO A 30 -8.40 1.17 -10.15
N THR A 31 -7.35 0.81 -10.90
CA THR A 31 -7.41 0.69 -12.36
C THR A 31 -7.81 -0.71 -12.86
N ASP A 32 -7.92 -1.70 -11.97
CA ASP A 32 -8.28 -3.06 -12.37
C ASP A 32 -9.78 -3.15 -12.67
N GLN A 33 -10.13 -3.66 -13.85
CA GLN A 33 -11.53 -3.88 -14.27
C GLN A 33 -12.10 -5.23 -13.74
N GLY A 34 -11.34 -5.95 -12.91
CA GLY A 34 -11.72 -7.25 -12.33
C GLY A 34 -12.08 -7.21 -10.85
N TYR A 35 -12.70 -8.29 -10.36
CA TYR A 35 -12.99 -8.49 -8.93
C TYR A 35 -11.71 -8.75 -8.13
N VAL A 36 -11.76 -8.33 -6.86
CA VAL A 36 -10.70 -8.44 -5.88
C VAL A 36 -10.29 -9.91 -5.71
N ASN A 37 -9.03 -10.27 -6.02
CA ASN A 37 -8.45 -11.60 -5.83
C ASN A 37 -9.49 -12.73 -5.69
N SER A 38 -10.23 -13.01 -6.76
CA SER A 38 -11.47 -13.80 -6.70
C SER A 38 -11.30 -15.28 -6.32
N ASN A 39 -10.05 -15.73 -6.24
CA ASN A 39 -9.69 -17.08 -5.82
C ASN A 39 -9.09 -17.13 -4.42
N ASP A 40 -9.15 -16.02 -3.67
CA ASP A 40 -8.54 -15.87 -2.33
C ASP A 40 -7.00 -15.94 -2.33
N ASN A 41 -6.37 -16.10 -3.49
CA ASN A 41 -4.91 -16.25 -3.62
C ASN A 41 -4.21 -14.98 -4.13
N PHE A 42 -3.68 -14.16 -3.21
CA PHE A 42 -3.15 -12.85 -3.57
C PHE A 42 -1.82 -12.98 -4.34
N SER A 43 -1.84 -12.64 -5.62
CA SER A 43 -0.68 -12.76 -6.51
C SER A 43 0.29 -11.57 -6.46
N GLY A 44 0.09 -10.63 -5.54
CA GLY A 44 0.85 -9.39 -5.45
C GLY A 44 0.47 -8.36 -6.53
N ILE A 45 0.57 -7.07 -6.19
CA ILE A 45 0.22 -5.97 -7.08
C ILE A 45 1.49 -5.18 -7.42
N SER A 46 1.72 -4.96 -8.72
CA SER A 46 2.79 -4.06 -9.17
C SER A 46 2.43 -2.62 -8.83
N LEU A 47 3.39 -1.89 -8.26
CA LEU A 47 3.24 -0.49 -7.87
C LEU A 47 3.86 0.45 -8.93
N GLY A 48 4.23 -0.08 -10.10
CA GLY A 48 4.96 0.66 -11.13
C GLY A 48 4.14 1.82 -11.69
N GLY A 49 4.65 3.05 -11.53
CA GLY A 49 4.02 4.24 -12.09
C GLY A 49 2.81 4.75 -11.32
N LEU A 50 2.70 4.48 -10.01
CA LEU A 50 1.78 5.25 -9.16
C LEU A 50 2.06 6.75 -9.36
N ALA A 51 1.22 7.42 -10.14
CA ALA A 51 0.95 8.83 -9.92
C ALA A 51 0.46 8.95 -8.47
N THR A 52 0.83 10.04 -7.80
CA THR A 52 0.41 10.42 -6.44
C THR A 52 -0.95 9.82 -6.06
N ASP A 53 -0.97 9.07 -4.96
CA ASP A 53 -2.13 8.46 -4.31
C ASP A 53 -2.79 7.33 -5.12
N GLY A 54 -2.17 6.15 -5.12
CA GLY A 54 -2.86 4.94 -5.55
C GLY A 54 -3.83 4.51 -4.47
N ASP A 55 -5.11 4.84 -4.63
CA ASP A 55 -6.18 4.47 -3.70
C ASP A 55 -6.58 3.01 -3.90
N PHE A 56 -6.08 2.12 -3.04
CA PHE A 56 -6.45 0.71 -3.06
C PHE A 56 -7.78 0.50 -2.35
N GLN A 57 -8.65 -0.31 -2.96
CA GLN A 57 -9.81 -0.85 -2.26
C GLN A 57 -9.38 -2.08 -1.46
N ILE A 58 -9.82 -2.16 -0.21
CA ILE A 58 -9.55 -3.27 0.69
C ILE A 58 -10.86 -3.80 1.29
N THR A 59 -11.00 -5.11 1.38
CA THR A 59 -12.22 -5.78 1.87
C THR A 59 -11.84 -7.00 2.71
N GLY A 60 -12.51 -7.19 3.85
CA GLY A 60 -12.23 -8.28 4.76
C GLY A 60 -13.47 -9.12 4.98
N ASP A 61 -13.38 -10.41 4.68
CA ASP A 61 -14.50 -11.33 4.91
C ASP A 61 -14.58 -11.76 6.39
N GLY A 62 -15.67 -12.42 6.77
CA GLY A 62 -15.69 -13.16 8.02
C GLY A 62 -16.60 -12.60 9.11
N TRP A 63 -16.66 -13.36 10.20
CA TRP A 63 -17.55 -13.14 11.34
C TRP A 63 -16.69 -13.00 12.60
N PRO A 64 -16.22 -11.78 12.93
CA PRO A 64 -15.30 -11.59 14.04
C PRO A 64 -15.90 -12.09 15.36
N THR A 65 -15.08 -12.81 16.12
CA THR A 65 -15.40 -13.27 17.47
C THR A 65 -15.86 -12.09 18.33
N GLY A 66 -17.05 -12.18 18.94
CA GLY A 66 -17.61 -11.12 19.78
C GLY A 66 -18.47 -10.08 19.06
N ALA A 67 -18.70 -10.20 17.75
CA ALA A 67 -19.67 -9.36 17.03
C ALA A 67 -21.12 -9.77 17.35
N SER A 68 -21.59 -9.38 18.53
CA SER A 68 -22.96 -9.63 19.02
C SER A 68 -24.01 -8.72 18.37
N ALA A 69 -23.60 -7.74 17.57
CA ALA A 69 -24.50 -6.77 16.94
C ALA A 69 -24.14 -6.51 15.47
N HIS A 70 -25.18 -6.38 14.66
CA HIS A 70 -25.09 -6.45 13.21
C HIS A 70 -24.27 -5.34 12.52
N TYR A 71 -23.92 -4.21 13.15
CA TYR A 71 -23.29 -3.07 12.46
C TYR A 71 -22.04 -2.52 13.16
N THR A 72 -21.59 -3.15 14.24
CA THR A 72 -20.47 -2.64 15.02
C THR A 72 -19.15 -3.24 14.54
N ASN A 73 -18.14 -2.38 14.45
CA ASN A 73 -16.74 -2.81 14.37
C ASN A 73 -16.45 -3.74 15.56
N SER A 74 -15.75 -4.84 15.31
CA SER A 74 -15.36 -5.81 16.35
C SER A 74 -14.35 -5.21 17.32
N ASP A 75 -13.55 -4.26 16.82
CA ASP A 75 -12.45 -3.68 17.55
C ASP A 75 -12.54 -2.16 17.60
N PRO A 76 -11.99 -1.54 18.67
CA PRO A 76 -11.91 -0.08 18.78
C PRO A 76 -10.92 0.55 17.79
N TYR A 77 -9.98 -0.23 17.26
CA TYR A 77 -9.02 0.20 16.25
C TYR A 77 -8.48 -0.99 15.46
N TYR A 78 -7.89 -0.71 14.31
CA TYR A 78 -7.29 -1.69 13.42
C TYR A 78 -5.91 -1.24 12.95
N ASN A 79 -4.97 -2.18 12.85
CA ASN A 79 -3.65 -1.94 12.30
C ASN A 79 -3.56 -2.58 10.91
N LEU A 80 -3.31 -1.77 9.89
CA LEU A 80 -2.90 -2.21 8.57
C LEU A 80 -1.39 -2.47 8.58
N THR A 81 -0.98 -3.61 8.03
CA THR A 81 0.41 -3.92 7.70
C THR A 81 0.48 -4.24 6.22
N LEU A 82 1.36 -3.55 5.50
CA LEU A 82 1.67 -3.79 4.10
C LEU A 82 3.11 -4.27 3.97
N VAL A 83 3.35 -5.28 3.14
CA VAL A 83 4.70 -5.73 2.80
C VAL A 83 4.93 -5.49 1.33
N LEU A 84 5.89 -4.61 1.03
CA LEU A 84 6.38 -4.33 -0.30
C LEU A 84 7.65 -5.12 -0.52
N THR A 85 7.76 -5.84 -1.63
CA THR A 85 8.96 -6.58 -2.00
C THR A 85 9.43 -6.22 -3.39
N GLU A 86 10.73 -6.02 -3.56
CA GLU A 86 11.37 -5.76 -4.84
C GLU A 86 12.83 -6.21 -4.81
N ALA A 87 13.26 -6.96 -5.83
CA ALA A 87 14.64 -7.46 -5.98
C ALA A 87 15.18 -8.18 -4.72
N GLY A 88 14.33 -8.97 -4.06
CA GLY A 88 14.70 -9.75 -2.85
C GLY A 88 14.80 -8.93 -1.56
N LYS A 89 14.48 -7.63 -1.58
CA LYS A 89 14.35 -6.80 -0.38
C LYS A 89 12.89 -6.54 -0.06
N SER A 90 12.58 -6.40 1.23
CA SER A 90 11.23 -6.08 1.70
C SER A 90 11.21 -4.81 2.54
N LEU A 91 10.11 -4.07 2.42
CA LEU A 91 9.76 -2.92 3.23
C LEU A 91 8.38 -3.16 3.85
N THR A 92 8.27 -2.98 5.16
CA THR A 92 7.01 -3.05 5.88
C THR A 92 6.52 -1.64 6.20
N LEU A 93 5.28 -1.34 5.82
CA LEU A 93 4.58 -0.12 6.19
C LEU A 93 3.41 -0.48 7.10
N THR A 94 3.23 0.28 8.17
CA THR A 94 2.14 0.03 9.13
C THR A 94 1.41 1.30 9.49
N GLY A 95 0.09 1.21 9.64
CA GLY A 95 -0.74 2.32 10.07
C GLY A 95 -1.92 1.85 10.91
N LYS A 96 -2.40 2.72 11.79
CA LYS A 96 -3.51 2.47 12.70
C LYS A 96 -4.70 3.33 12.30
N TYR A 97 -5.86 2.71 12.17
CA TYR A 97 -7.14 3.39 11.99
C TYR A 97 -8.03 3.20 13.22
N THR A 98 -8.65 4.28 13.69
CA THR A 98 -9.60 4.26 14.81
C THR A 98 -10.99 4.64 14.28
N PRO A 99 -11.89 3.67 14.04
CA PRO A 99 -13.19 3.95 13.41
C PRO A 99 -14.06 4.93 14.19
N GLY A 100 -14.00 4.88 15.54
CA GLY A 100 -14.82 5.76 16.39
C GLY A 100 -14.49 7.25 16.23
N THR A 101 -13.26 7.58 15.86
CA THR A 101 -12.81 8.96 15.62
C THR A 101 -12.50 9.23 14.15
N GLN A 102 -12.53 8.20 13.29
CA GLN A 102 -12.13 8.25 11.88
C GLN A 102 -10.69 8.75 11.69
N GLU A 103 -9.81 8.45 12.64
CA GLU A 103 -8.42 8.91 12.65
C GLU A 103 -7.49 7.83 12.10
N PHE A 104 -6.58 8.24 11.20
CA PHE A 104 -5.48 7.43 10.70
C PHE A 104 -4.14 7.94 11.23
N VAL A 105 -3.30 7.02 11.70
CA VAL A 105 -1.93 7.31 12.17
C VAL A 105 -0.94 6.34 11.52
N GLY A 106 -0.03 6.84 10.70
CA GLY A 106 1.09 6.06 10.17
C GLY A 106 2.08 5.71 11.29
N LEU A 107 2.13 4.44 11.71
CA LEU A 107 3.06 3.95 12.75
C LEU A 107 4.47 3.78 12.18
N THR A 108 4.56 3.14 11.02
CA THR A 108 5.75 3.09 10.15
C THR A 108 5.26 3.60 8.80
N GLY A 109 4.73 4.83 8.81
CA GLY A 109 4.01 5.44 7.69
C GLY A 109 4.88 5.76 6.48
N SER A 110 6.20 5.52 6.54
CA SER A 110 7.07 5.57 5.35
C SER A 110 8.35 4.76 5.52
N GLY A 111 8.96 4.39 4.41
CA GLY A 111 10.28 3.76 4.36
C GLY A 111 10.86 3.72 2.95
N ILE A 112 12.11 3.27 2.82
CA ILE A 112 12.81 3.25 1.53
C ILE A 112 13.01 1.81 1.06
N LEU A 113 12.64 1.53 -0.19
CA LEU A 113 12.90 0.27 -0.88
C LEU A 113 13.61 0.57 -2.19
N ASN A 114 14.82 0.01 -2.37
CA ASN A 114 15.67 0.24 -3.55
C ASN A 114 15.88 1.72 -3.93
N GLY A 115 15.98 2.60 -2.93
CA GLY A 115 16.21 4.03 -3.13
C GLY A 115 14.93 4.85 -3.38
N VAL A 116 13.78 4.20 -3.55
CA VAL A 116 12.47 4.86 -3.66
C VAL A 116 11.83 4.94 -2.27
N LYS A 117 11.38 6.12 -1.87
CA LYS A 117 10.60 6.29 -0.65
C LYS A 117 9.16 5.87 -0.92
N TYR A 118 8.60 5.00 -0.10
CA TYR A 118 7.18 4.68 -0.08
C TYR A 118 6.55 5.24 1.20
N THR A 119 5.34 5.76 1.10
CA THR A 119 4.57 6.31 2.22
C THR A 119 3.17 5.70 2.19
N LEU A 120 2.69 5.24 3.35
CA LEU A 120 1.30 4.89 3.57
C LEU A 120 0.58 6.15 4.05
N ASP A 121 -0.19 6.76 3.17
CA ASP A 121 -0.74 8.10 3.37
C ASP A 121 -2.12 8.06 4.06
N SER A 122 -2.88 6.98 3.83
CA SER A 122 -4.17 6.78 4.47
C SER A 122 -4.49 5.31 4.70
N PHE A 123 -5.40 5.05 5.63
CA PHE A 123 -6.08 3.77 5.79
C PHE A 123 -7.38 4.01 6.54
N ASP A 124 -8.48 3.50 6.00
CA ASP A 124 -9.76 3.36 6.69
C ASP A 124 -10.22 1.91 6.67
N TRP A 125 -10.98 1.53 7.70
CA TRP A 125 -11.48 0.17 7.86
C TRP A 125 -12.71 0.14 8.73
N THR A 126 -13.84 -0.17 8.12
CA THR A 126 -15.13 -0.15 8.80
C THR A 126 -15.96 -1.34 8.40
N ARG A 127 -16.83 -1.78 9.31
CA ARG A 127 -17.78 -2.84 9.02
C ARG A 127 -18.93 -2.30 8.17
N GLY A 128 -19.10 -2.87 6.98
CA GLY A 128 -20.14 -2.52 6.03
C GLY A 128 -21.48 -3.22 6.28
N THR A 129 -22.42 -2.98 5.37
CA THR A 129 -23.76 -3.61 5.37
C THR A 129 -23.95 -4.62 4.24
N THR A 130 -22.95 -4.77 3.38
CA THR A 130 -22.99 -5.57 2.16
C THR A 130 -22.01 -6.73 2.22
N ASN A 131 -22.35 -7.79 1.47
CA ASN A 131 -21.47 -8.92 1.23
C ASN A 131 -20.81 -8.73 -0.14
N LEU A 132 -19.62 -8.16 -0.15
CA LEU A 132 -18.85 -7.81 -1.35
C LEU A 132 -18.05 -9.01 -1.88
N VAL A 133 -17.59 -9.89 -0.99
CA VAL A 133 -16.66 -10.99 -1.32
C VAL A 133 -17.21 -12.38 -1.05
N GLY A 134 -18.46 -12.52 -0.60
CA GLY A 134 -19.07 -13.78 -0.18
C GLY A 134 -18.86 -14.98 -1.12
N GLY A 135 -19.05 -14.78 -2.43
CA GLY A 135 -18.84 -15.82 -3.43
C GLY A 135 -17.37 -16.18 -3.70
N TYR A 136 -16.44 -15.37 -3.22
CA TYR A 136 -14.99 -15.49 -3.40
C TYR A 136 -14.26 -15.88 -2.11
N THR A 137 -14.96 -15.92 -0.97
CA THR A 137 -14.39 -16.37 0.31
C THR A 137 -14.01 -17.84 0.25
N TYR A 138 -13.04 -18.26 1.08
CA TYR A 138 -12.70 -19.68 1.27
C TYR A 138 -13.95 -20.52 1.54
N ALA A 139 -14.83 -20.05 2.43
CA ALA A 139 -16.07 -20.75 2.78
C ALA A 139 -17.05 -20.85 1.61
N GLY A 140 -17.21 -19.77 0.83
CA GLY A 140 -18.02 -19.74 -0.38
C GLY A 140 -17.51 -20.73 -1.42
N ARG A 141 -16.18 -20.86 -1.58
CA ARG A 141 -15.55 -21.80 -2.52
C ARG A 141 -15.81 -23.27 -2.17
N ILE A 142 -15.84 -23.62 -0.89
CA ILE A 142 -16.12 -24.99 -0.43
C ILE A 142 -17.62 -25.26 -0.22
N GLY A 143 -18.50 -24.36 -0.66
CA GLY A 143 -19.96 -24.52 -0.57
C GLY A 143 -20.50 -24.50 0.86
N GLN A 144 -19.76 -23.91 1.80
CA GLN A 144 -20.25 -23.70 3.15
C GLN A 144 -20.90 -22.32 3.29
N THR A 145 -21.91 -22.22 4.14
CA THR A 145 -22.38 -20.94 4.66
C THR A 145 -21.32 -20.38 5.61
N GLY A 146 -20.25 -19.81 5.06
CA GLY A 146 -19.29 -19.02 5.82
C GLY A 146 -19.17 -17.63 5.25
N GLY A 147 -18.84 -16.69 6.13
CA GLY A 147 -18.94 -15.26 5.88
C GLY A 147 -20.17 -14.67 6.57
N SER A 148 -19.97 -13.53 7.21
CA SER A 148 -21.06 -12.62 7.60
C SER A 148 -21.73 -12.13 6.31
N ALA A 149 -23.03 -11.80 6.34
CA ALA A 149 -23.69 -11.11 5.20
C ALA A 149 -23.17 -9.66 4.99
N ARG A 150 -22.05 -9.33 5.63
CA ARG A 150 -21.52 -7.99 5.86
C ARG A 150 -20.03 -8.11 6.03
N ASP A 151 -19.31 -7.52 5.09
CA ASP A 151 -17.86 -7.52 5.08
C ASP A 151 -17.30 -6.24 5.69
N TYR A 152 -16.03 -6.27 6.06
CA TYR A 152 -15.28 -5.06 6.29
C TYR A 152 -14.89 -4.44 4.95
N GLN A 153 -14.93 -3.12 4.90
CA GLN A 153 -14.61 -2.33 3.73
C GLN A 153 -13.75 -1.14 4.14
N GLY A 154 -12.87 -0.75 3.23
CA GLY A 154 -12.17 0.51 3.33
C GLY A 154 -11.23 0.75 2.17
N THR A 155 -10.40 1.75 2.33
CA THR A 155 -9.36 2.11 1.38
C THR A 155 -8.03 2.34 2.09
N PHE A 156 -6.95 2.27 1.34
CA PHE A 156 -5.66 2.79 1.77
C PHE A 156 -4.95 3.40 0.57
N SER A 157 -4.19 4.46 0.80
CA SER A 157 -3.42 5.12 -0.25
C SER A 157 -1.93 4.96 -0.02
N LEU A 158 -1.21 4.74 -1.12
CA LEU A 158 0.24 4.63 -1.13
C LEU A 158 0.80 5.69 -2.09
N SER A 159 1.85 6.38 -1.66
CA SER A 159 2.65 7.24 -2.54
C SER A 159 4.09 6.76 -2.61
N SER A 160 4.74 7.04 -3.75
CA SER A 160 6.17 6.85 -3.93
C SER A 160 6.87 8.16 -4.27
N GLY A 161 7.88 8.53 -3.49
CA GLY A 161 8.75 9.68 -3.77
C GLY A 161 9.78 9.35 -4.85
N GLY A 162 9.80 10.15 -5.91
CA GLY A 162 10.78 10.02 -6.98
C GLY A 162 12.21 10.25 -6.48
N VAL A 163 13.14 9.40 -6.90
CA VAL A 163 14.58 9.70 -6.85
C VAL A 163 14.82 10.89 -7.79
N PRO A 164 15.62 11.91 -7.42
CA PRO A 164 15.98 12.99 -8.34
C PRO A 164 16.46 12.38 -9.66
N GLU A 165 15.73 12.69 -10.73
CA GLU A 165 15.86 11.95 -11.99
C GLU A 165 17.30 12.03 -12.50
N PRO A 166 17.81 11.00 -13.22
CA PRO A 166 19.12 11.05 -13.87
C PRO A 166 19.35 12.32 -14.70
N ALA A 167 18.29 12.94 -15.22
CA ALA A 167 18.32 14.23 -15.88
C ALA A 167 18.76 15.37 -14.96
N THR A 168 18.35 15.40 -13.70
CA THR A 168 18.83 16.37 -12.70
C THR A 168 20.32 16.20 -12.47
N TRP A 169 20.81 14.95 -12.33
CA TRP A 169 22.23 14.67 -12.20
C TRP A 169 23.00 15.09 -13.46
N GLY A 170 22.45 14.79 -14.65
CA GLY A 170 23.00 15.19 -15.93
C GLY A 170 23.09 16.72 -16.10
N LEU A 171 22.05 17.45 -15.70
CA LEU A 171 22.04 18.92 -15.73
C LEU A 171 23.02 19.54 -14.74
N MET A 172 23.20 18.94 -13.56
CA MET A 172 24.24 19.40 -12.61
C MET A 172 25.64 19.20 -13.20
N ILE A 173 25.91 18.02 -13.77
CA ILE A 173 27.21 17.72 -14.40
C ILE A 173 27.45 18.64 -15.60
N LEU A 174 26.44 18.87 -16.44
CA LEU A 174 26.53 19.81 -17.56
C LEU A 174 26.75 21.25 -17.09
N GLY A 175 26.04 21.67 -16.04
CA GLY A 175 26.20 23.00 -15.43
C GLY A 175 27.62 23.23 -14.91
N PHE A 176 28.11 22.34 -14.05
CA PHE A 176 29.48 22.42 -13.52
C PHE A 176 30.54 22.25 -14.61
N GLY A 177 30.34 21.33 -15.55
CA GLY A 177 31.22 21.12 -16.70
C GLY A 177 31.29 22.35 -17.61
N GLY A 178 30.16 23.01 -17.86
CA GLY A 178 30.08 24.25 -18.63
C GLY A 178 30.83 25.40 -17.97
N VAL A 179 30.67 25.59 -16.66
CA VAL A 179 31.42 26.60 -15.88
C VAL A 179 32.92 26.32 -15.92
N ALA A 180 33.34 25.08 -15.64
CA ALA A 180 34.75 24.69 -15.68
C ALA A 180 35.36 24.87 -17.09
N GLY A 181 34.62 24.51 -18.14
CA GLY A 181 35.03 24.70 -19.53
C GLY A 181 35.22 26.18 -19.89
N ALA A 182 34.30 27.05 -19.47
CA ALA A 182 34.41 28.49 -19.69
C ALA A 182 35.62 29.11 -18.96
N MET A 183 35.90 28.67 -17.72
CA MET A 183 37.09 29.09 -16.98
C MET A 183 38.38 28.66 -17.67
N ARG A 184 38.44 27.43 -18.21
CA ARG A 184 39.61 26.93 -18.92
C ARG A 184 39.89 27.70 -20.22
N ARG A 185 38.84 28.04 -20.98
CA ARG A 185 38.96 28.83 -22.21
C ARG A 185 39.54 30.23 -21.95
N ARG A 186 39.10 30.90 -20.89
CA ARG A 186 39.61 32.24 -20.53
C ARG A 186 41.10 32.25 -20.20
N ARG A 187 41.60 31.19 -19.54
CA ARG A 187 43.02 31.07 -19.14
C ARG A 187 43.97 30.92 -20.33
N SER A 188 43.54 30.25 -21.40
CA SER A 188 44.34 30.13 -22.63
C SER A 188 44.48 31.46 -23.38
N THR A 189 43.47 32.33 -23.32
CA THR A 189 43.55 33.65 -23.98
C THR A 189 44.50 34.61 -23.28
N THR A 190 44.75 34.42 -21.97
CA THR A 190 45.65 35.29 -21.19
C THR A 190 47.14 34.95 -21.36
N LEU A 191 47.47 33.73 -21.81
CA LEU A 191 48.85 33.27 -22.03
C LEU A 191 49.37 33.54 -23.46
N ALA A 192 48.50 33.93 -24.40
CA ALA A 192 48.86 34.14 -25.81
C ALA A 192 49.28 35.59 -26.14
N THR A 193 49.39 36.48 -25.13
CA THR A 193 49.74 37.91 -25.33
C THR A 193 50.98 38.33 -24.52
N ALA A 194 52.01 37.48 -24.46
CA ALA A 194 53.31 37.82 -23.87
C ALA A 194 54.43 37.66 -24.90
#